data_AF-A0A9E5AYE8-F1
#
_entry.id   AF-A0A9E5AYE8-F1
#
_cell.length_a   1.000
_cell.length_b   1.000
_cell.length_c   1.000
_cell.angle_alpha   90.00
_cell.angle_beta   90.00
_cell.angle_gamma   90.00
#
_symmetry.space_group_name_H-M   'P 1'
#
loop_
_entity.id
_entity.type
_entity.pdbx_description
1 polymer ?
#
loop_
_entity_poly.entity_id
_entity_poly.type
_entity_poly.pdbx_seq_one_letter_code
_entity_poly.pdbx_strand_id
1 'polypeptide(L)'
;MRNHYHLALETPRGNLVAGVHWLQSTLGNRFNRYRGEWGRAFQGRYQAIMVEPGVHLARLVDSIHLNAVRARIVELEQLAQFR
;
A
#
# COMPACT_ATOMS: atom_id res chain seq x y z
N MET A 1 -2.25 -4.17 6.83
CA MET A 1 -2.63 -2.77 7.15
C MET A 1 -1.94 -2.20 8.39
N ARG A 2 -1.64 -2.95 9.47
CA ARG A 2 -0.96 -2.35 10.66
C ARG A 2 0.54 -2.09 10.48
N ASN A 3 1.22 -2.84 9.60
CA ASN A 3 2.67 -2.78 9.39
C ASN A 3 3.11 -2.80 7.91
N HIS A 4 2.16 -2.77 6.98
CA HIS A 4 2.40 -2.73 5.52
C HIS A 4 1.16 -2.17 4.81
N TYR A 5 1.37 -1.67 3.59
CA TYR A 5 0.34 -1.13 2.70
C TYR A 5 0.31 -1.89 1.37
N HIS A 6 -0.84 -1.83 0.68
CA HIS A 6 -1.04 -2.38 -0.66
C HIS A 6 -1.53 -1.25 -1.57
N LEU A 7 -1.00 -1.14 -2.79
CA LEU A 7 -1.42 -0.16 -3.78
C LEU A 7 -1.69 -0.85 -5.11
N ALA A 8 -2.84 -0.55 -5.72
CA ALA A 8 -3.08 -0.77 -7.14
C ALA A 8 -2.89 0.57 -7.84
N LEU A 9 -1.99 0.62 -8.82
CA LEU A 9 -1.61 1.86 -9.49
C LEU A 9 -1.31 1.58 -10.96
N GLU A 10 -1.58 2.60 -11.78
CA GLU A 10 -1.19 2.65 -13.18
C GLU A 10 -0.14 3.76 -13.34
N THR A 11 0.95 3.46 -14.04
CA THR A 11 2.01 4.44 -14.31
C THR A 11 1.95 4.88 -15.77
N PRO A 12 1.90 6.19 -16.07
CA PRO A 12 1.82 6.68 -17.45
C PRO A 12 3.07 6.38 -18.28
N ARG A 13 4.17 5.97 -17.63
CA ARG A 13 5.43 5.51 -18.24
C ARG A 13 5.98 4.36 -17.41
N GLY A 14 7.01 3.66 -17.88
CA GLY A 14 7.73 2.63 -17.12
C GLY A 14 8.60 3.17 -15.98
N ASN A 15 8.04 4.01 -15.10
CA ASN A 15 8.78 4.77 -14.08
C ASN A 15 8.38 4.43 -12.63
N LEU A 16 7.82 3.25 -12.40
CA LEU A 16 7.37 2.79 -11.08
C LEU A 16 8.45 2.91 -10.00
N VAL A 17 9.69 2.52 -10.31
CA VAL A 17 10.81 2.54 -9.36
C VAL A 17 11.05 3.96 -8.82
N ALA A 18 11.06 4.97 -9.70
CA ALA A 18 11.26 6.36 -9.30
C ALA A 18 10.10 6.87 -8.43
N GLY A 19 8.85 6.53 -8.80
CA GLY A 19 7.66 6.92 -8.04
C GLY A 19 7.62 6.30 -6.64
N VAL A 20 7.88 4.99 -6.51
CA VAL A 20 7.87 4.31 -5.22
C VAL A 20 9.06 4.74 -4.35
N HIS A 21 10.23 4.99 -4.93
CA HIS A 21 11.36 5.55 -4.20
C HIS A 21 11.00 6.90 -3.59
N TRP A 22 10.43 7.82 -4.38
CA TRP A 22 9.99 9.12 -3.86
C TRP A 22 8.93 8.98 -2.76
N LEU A 23 7.93 8.11 -2.96
CA LEU A 23 6.85 7.88 -2.00
C LEU A 23 7.40 7.36 -0.65
N GLN A 24 8.20 6.30 -0.68
CA GLN A 24 8.76 5.68 0.53
C GLN A 24 9.73 6.62 1.24
N SER A 25 10.65 7.28 0.53
CA SER A 25 11.58 8.22 1.16
C SER A 25 10.84 9.40 1.79
N THR A 26 9.85 9.96 1.09
CA THR A 26 9.08 11.11 1.60
C THR A 26 8.26 10.72 2.82
N LEU A 27 7.54 9.59 2.77
CA LEU A 27 6.72 9.13 3.88
C LEU A 27 7.58 8.76 5.10
N GLY A 28 8.66 8.00 4.89
CA GLY A 28 9.56 7.58 5.97
C GLY A 28 10.22 8.75 6.67
N ASN A 29 10.76 9.72 5.90
CA ASN A 29 11.39 10.91 6.47
C ASN A 29 10.40 11.77 7.26
N ARG A 30 9.18 11.95 6.74
CA ARG A 30 8.13 12.72 7.43
C ARG A 30 7.65 12.02 8.69
N PHE A 31 7.44 10.70 8.63
CA PHE A 31 7.03 9.89 9.77
C PHE A 31 8.05 9.95 10.90
N ASN A 32 9.33 9.71 10.58
CA ASN A 32 10.43 9.80 11.54
C ASN A 32 10.51 11.19 12.18
N ARG A 33 10.47 12.26 11.37
CA ARG A 33 10.48 13.64 11.87
C ARG A 33 9.30 13.94 12.78
N TYR A 34 8.10 13.48 12.42
CA TYR A 34 6.90 13.69 13.24
C TYR A 34 6.99 12.98 14.59
N ARG A 35 7.59 11.78 14.63
CA ARG A 35 7.74 10.98 15.86
C ARG A 35 9.00 11.25 16.66
N GLY A 36 9.94 12.06 16.14
CA GLY A 36 11.27 12.23 16.73
C GLY A 36 12.13 10.97 16.66
N GLU A 37 11.80 10.05 15.76
CA GLU A 37 12.48 8.76 15.58
C GLU A 37 13.53 8.84 14.46
N TRP A 38 14.48 7.91 14.45
CA TRP A 38 15.58 7.85 13.48
C TRP A 38 15.72 6.42 12.94
N GLY A 39 16.11 6.27 11.68
CA GLY A 39 16.34 4.96 11.05
C GLY A 39 15.38 4.63 9.91
N ARG A 40 15.32 3.35 9.54
CA ARG A 40 14.53 2.87 8.39
C ARG A 40 13.07 2.66 8.80
N ALA A 41 12.17 3.49 8.27
CA ALA A 41 10.73 3.33 8.47
C ALA A 41 10.14 2.09 7.75
N PHE A 42 10.83 1.58 6.72
CA PHE A 42 10.41 0.42 5.93
C PHE A 42 11.43 -0.72 6.05
N GLN A 43 10.92 -1.96 6.12
CA GLN A 43 11.71 -3.17 6.32
C GLN A 43 12.47 -3.64 5.06
N GLY A 44 12.23 -3.05 3.88
CA GLY A 44 12.88 -3.46 2.65
C GLY A 44 12.31 -2.82 1.40
N ARG A 45 12.66 -3.40 0.24
CA ARG A 45 12.10 -3.00 -1.06
C ARG A 45 10.63 -3.43 -1.16
N TYR A 46 9.86 -2.69 -1.96
CA TYR A 46 8.50 -3.06 -2.31
C TYR A 46 8.46 -4.31 -3.21
N GLN A 47 7.33 -5.01 -3.20
CA GLN A 47 7.01 -6.02 -4.21
C GLN A 47 6.10 -5.39 -5.26
N ALA A 48 6.36 -5.66 -6.54
CA ALA A 48 5.49 -5.27 -7.63
C ALA A 48 5.12 -6.47 -8.50
N ILE A 49 3.83 -6.59 -8.78
CA ILE A 49 3.25 -7.61 -9.64
C ILE A 49 2.56 -6.87 -10.77
N MET A 50 2.92 -7.18 -12.01
CA MET A 50 2.21 -6.66 -13.17
C MET A 50 0.87 -7.37 -13.27
N VAL A 51 -0.21 -6.60 -13.46
CA VAL A 51 -1.57 -7.13 -13.49
C VAL A 51 -2.22 -6.70 -14.78
N GLU A 52 -2.87 -7.65 -15.44
CA GLU A 52 -3.62 -7.38 -16.65
C GLU A 52 -4.86 -6.53 -16.35
N PRO A 53 -5.26 -5.63 -17.27
CA PRO A 53 -6.50 -4.88 -17.15
C PRO A 53 -7.74 -5.79 -17.06
N GLY A 54 -8.85 -5.22 -16.59
CA GLY A 54 -10.14 -5.92 -16.53
C GLY A 54 -10.30 -6.76 -15.26
N VAL A 55 -10.70 -8.02 -15.41
CA VAL A 55 -11.12 -8.90 -14.29
C VAL A 55 -9.99 -9.13 -13.29
N HIS A 56 -8.73 -9.25 -13.74
CA HIS A 56 -7.59 -9.43 -12.86
C HIS A 56 -7.35 -8.21 -11.97
N LEU A 57 -7.37 -7.00 -12.55
CA LEU A 57 -7.28 -5.76 -11.80
C LEU A 57 -8.45 -5.60 -10.83
N ALA A 58 -9.69 -5.84 -11.27
CA ALA A 58 -10.87 -5.74 -10.43
C ALA A 58 -10.77 -6.65 -9.18
N ARG A 59 -10.41 -7.93 -9.39
CA ARG A 59 -10.21 -8.88 -8.29
C ARG A 59 -9.07 -8.48 -7.35
N LEU A 60 -7.99 -7.92 -7.87
CA LEU A 60 -6.91 -7.40 -7.03
C LEU A 60 -7.40 -6.22 -6.17
N VAL A 61 -8.14 -5.29 -6.76
CA VAL A 61 -8.70 -4.14 -6.06
C VAL A 61 -9.64 -4.60 -4.94
N ASP A 62 -10.54 -5.54 -5.21
CA ASP A 62 -11.41 -6.14 -4.19
C ASP A 62 -10.59 -6.77 -3.06
N SER A 63 -9.53 -7.49 -3.43
CA SER A 63 -8.62 -8.09 -2.47
C SER A 63 -7.95 -7.04 -1.58
N ILE A 64 -7.49 -5.92 -2.13
CA ILE A 64 -6.88 -4.84 -1.33
C ILE A 64 -7.86 -4.30 -0.28
N HIS A 65 -9.11 -4.04 -0.67
CA HIS A 65 -10.13 -3.52 0.24
C HIS A 65 -10.53 -4.54 1.31
N LEU A 66 -10.69 -5.81 0.93
CA LEU A 66 -11.03 -6.90 1.85
C LEU A 66 -9.88 -7.30 2.79
N ASN A 67 -8.68 -6.70 2.64
CA ASN A 67 -7.53 -7.04 3.47
C ASN A 67 -7.76 -6.73 4.96
N ALA A 68 -8.52 -5.70 5.28
CA ALA A 68 -8.83 -5.36 6.68
C ALA A 68 -9.66 -6.45 7.37
N VAL A 69 -10.66 -6.98 6.67
CA VAL A 69 -11.48 -8.11 7.12
C VAL A 69 -10.63 -9.36 7.27
N ARG A 70 -9.81 -9.69 6.26
CA ARG A 70 -8.92 -10.86 6.32
C ARG A 70 -7.88 -10.77 7.43
N ALA A 71 -7.40 -9.57 7.73
CA ALA A 71 -6.50 -9.31 8.84
C ALA A 71 -7.22 -9.27 10.22
N ARG A 72 -8.54 -9.54 10.26
CA ARG A 72 -9.39 -9.49 11.47
C ARG A 72 -9.29 -8.15 12.19
N ILE A 73 -9.18 -7.06 11.43
CA ILE A 73 -9.16 -5.69 11.97
C ILE A 73 -10.59 -5.17 12.13
N VAL A 74 -11.49 -5.55 11.21
CA VAL A 74 -12.92 -5.23 11.22
C VAL A 74 -13.73 -6.42 10.73
N GLU A 75 -15.00 -6.50 11.16
CA GLU A 75 -15.95 -7.46 10.60
C GLU A 75 -16.44 -7.00 9.21
N LEU A 76 -16.99 -7.92 8.42
CA LEU A 76 -17.42 -7.64 7.04
C LEU A 76 -18.48 -6.53 7.00
N GLU A 77 -19.40 -6.55 7.96
CA GLU A 77 -20.50 -5.59 8.10
C GLU A 77 -20.01 -4.17 8.37
N GLN A 78 -18.79 -4.05 8.92
CA GLN A 78 -18.17 -2.77 9.28
C GLN A 78 -17.24 -2.24 8.18
N LEU A 79 -16.92 -3.05 7.17
CA LEU A 79 -15.91 -2.72 6.17
C LEU A 79 -16.23 -1.44 5.40
N ALA A 80 -17.50 -1.19 5.07
CA ALA A 80 -17.91 0.01 4.32
C ALA A 80 -17.58 1.31 5.07
N GLN A 81 -17.43 1.25 6.40
CA GLN A 81 -17.11 2.40 7.25
C GLN A 81 -15.60 2.47 7.58
N PHE A 82 -14.84 1.43 7.25
CA PHE A 82 -13.42 1.35 7.54
C PHE A 82 -12.61 2.19 6.53
N ARG A 83 -11.92 3.21 7.03
CA ARG A 83 -11.04 4.11 6.28
C ARG A 83 -9.63 4.09 6.84
#